data_AF-A0A087T771-F1
#
_entry.id   AF-A0A087T771-F1
#
_cell.length_a   1.000
_cell.length_b   1.000
_cell.length_c   1.000
_cell.angle_alpha   90.00
_cell.angle_beta   90.00
_cell.angle_gamma   90.00
#
_symmetry.space_group_name_H-M   'P 1'
#
loop_
_entity.id
_entity.type
_entity.pdbx_description
1 polymer ?
#
loop_
_entity_poly.entity_id
_entity_poly.type
_entity_poly.pdbx_seq_one_letter_code
_entity_poly.pdbx_strand_id
1 'polypeptide(L)'
;MAVTMTVGLLGCKFDAVSICGWVIIFDAKDFSMTDVFKFACVKLLLFVFNSVQNCLPYRIKEIHAVNEPRSFRTIYNALKHILAKKIRGR
;
A
#
# COMPACT_ATOMS: atom_id res chain seq x y z
N MET A 1 2.61 10.81 -4.67
CA MET A 1 1.30 11.31 -4.22
C MET A 1 0.54 11.99 -5.37
N ALA A 2 1.10 13.01 -6.03
CA ALA A 2 0.42 13.66 -7.17
C ALA A 2 0.11 12.67 -8.31
N VAL A 3 1.09 11.88 -8.74
CA VAL A 3 0.94 10.88 -9.83
C VAL A 3 -0.08 9.79 -9.47
N THR A 4 -0.06 9.27 -8.24
CA THR A 4 -0.99 8.24 -7.77
C THR A 4 -2.42 8.75 -7.63
N MET A 5 -2.61 10.03 -7.31
CA MET A 5 -3.94 10.66 -7.31
C MET A 5 -4.45 10.90 -8.73
N THR A 6 -3.61 11.38 -9.66
CA THR A 6 -4.03 11.59 -11.04
C THR A 6 -4.38 10.29 -11.76
N VAL A 7 -3.58 9.23 -11.56
CA VAL A 7 -3.87 7.89 -12.11
C VAL A 7 -5.13 7.31 -11.49
N GLY A 8 -5.31 7.47 -10.18
CA GLY A 8 -6.52 7.04 -9.48
C GLY A 8 -7.79 7.76 -9.96
N LEU A 9 -7.73 9.08 -10.13
CA LEU A 9 -8.84 9.87 -10.65
C LEU A 9 -9.17 9.51 -12.10
N LEU A 10 -8.14 9.25 -12.93
CA LEU A 10 -8.34 8.81 -14.31
C LEU A 10 -9.03 7.43 -14.34
N GLY A 11 -8.60 6.49 -13.49
CA GLY A 11 -9.24 5.18 -13.40
C GLY A 11 -10.67 5.23 -12.86
N CYS A 12 -10.97 6.12 -11.91
CA CYS A 12 -12.35 6.34 -11.45
C CYS A 12 -13.31 6.82 -12.55
N LYS A 13 -12.81 7.39 -13.65
CA LYS A 13 -13.64 7.74 -14.82
C LYS A 13 -14.08 6.52 -15.63
N PHE A 14 -13.47 5.35 -15.40
CA PHE A 14 -13.89 4.10 -16.00
C PHE A 14 -14.76 3.31 -15.01
N ASP A 15 -16.04 3.14 -15.33
CA ASP A 15 -17.00 2.47 -14.45
C ASP A 15 -16.55 1.05 -14.06
N ALA A 16 -15.93 0.34 -15.01
CA ALA A 16 -15.36 -0.99 -14.77
C ALA A 16 -14.32 -0.98 -13.65
N VAL A 17 -13.47 0.04 -13.56
CA VAL A 17 -12.42 0.16 -12.54
C VAL A 17 -13.01 0.59 -11.19
N SER A 18 -14.05 1.42 -11.20
CA SER A 18 -14.78 1.81 -9.97
C SER A 18 -15.43 0.58 -9.29
N ILE A 19 -15.99 -0.33 -10.09
CA ILE A 19 -16.64 -1.56 -9.61
C ILE A 19 -15.60 -2.64 -9.27
N CYS A 20 -14.67 -2.91 -10.18
CA CYS A 20 -13.68 -3.99 -10.02
C CYS A 20 -12.59 -3.66 -9.00
N GLY A 21 -12.30 -2.38 -8.77
CA GLY A 21 -11.24 -1.94 -7.87
C GLY A 21 -9.84 -2.23 -8.41
N TRP A 22 -8.85 -1.98 -7.56
CA TRP A 22 -7.42 -2.03 -7.89
C TRP A 22 -6.70 -3.12 -7.11
N VAL A 23 -5.72 -3.76 -7.76
CA VAL A 23 -4.72 -4.60 -7.12
C VAL A 23 -3.38 -3.93 -7.29
N ILE A 24 -2.65 -3.73 -6.18
CA ILE A 24 -1.34 -3.09 -6.20
C ILE A 24 -0.29 -4.18 -6.07
N ILE A 25 0.62 -4.25 -7.04
CA ILE A 25 1.79 -5.13 -6.99
C ILE A 25 3.00 -4.24 -6.77
N PHE A 26 3.74 -4.52 -5.70
CA PHE A 26 4.93 -3.81 -5.29
C PHE A 26 6.13 -4.74 -5.45
N ASP A 27 6.95 -4.47 -6.47
CA ASP A 27 8.22 -5.19 -6.64
C ASP A 27 9.25 -4.55 -5.71
N ALA A 28 9.69 -5.32 -4.73
CA ALA A 28 10.67 -4.93 -3.72
C ALA A 28 12.08 -5.47 -4.02
N LYS A 29 12.34 -5.87 -5.27
CA LYS A 29 13.68 -6.23 -5.72
C LYS A 29 14.66 -5.08 -5.48
N ASP A 30 15.82 -5.38 -4.89
CA ASP A 30 16.91 -4.44 -4.57
C ASP A 30 16.60 -3.38 -3.49
N PHE A 31 15.61 -3.63 -2.62
CA PHE A 31 15.39 -2.76 -1.47
C PHE A 31 16.60 -2.74 -0.51
N SER A 32 17.20 -1.56 -0.35
CA SER A 32 18.23 -1.33 0.68
C SER A 32 17.60 -1.35 2.08
N MET A 33 18.39 -1.74 3.09
CA MET A 33 17.96 -1.72 4.49
C MET A 33 17.47 -0.33 4.93
N THR A 34 18.06 0.74 4.42
CA THR A 34 17.62 2.12 4.69
C THR A 34 16.19 2.37 4.20
N ASP A 35 15.81 1.80 3.06
CA ASP A 35 14.48 1.99 2.50
C ASP A 35 13.46 1.12 3.24
N VAL A 36 13.85 -0.09 3.61
CA VAL A 36 13.07 -0.96 4.49
C VAL A 36 12.79 -0.28 5.85
N PHE A 37 13.78 0.41 6.44
CA PHE A 37 13.58 1.18 7.68
C PHE A 37 12.69 2.42 7.50
N LYS A 38 12.74 3.10 6.35
CA LYS A 38 11.78 4.17 6.04
C LYS A 38 10.36 3.63 5.99
N PHE A 39 10.17 2.44 5.40
CA PHE A 39 8.88 1.74 5.43
C PHE A 39 8.48 1.30 6.84
N ALA A 40 9.43 0.98 7.72
CA ALA A 40 9.17 0.69 9.13
C ALA A 40 8.74 1.91 9.96
N CYS A 41 8.94 3.14 9.45
CA CYS A 41 8.63 4.35 10.19
C CYS A 41 7.11 4.47 10.41
N VAL A 42 6.69 4.38 11.67
CA VAL A 42 5.28 4.41 12.11
C VAL A 42 4.54 5.64 11.56
N LYS A 43 5.20 6.80 11.49
CA LYS A 43 4.59 8.04 10.97
C LYS A 43 4.28 7.95 9.47
N LEU A 44 5.19 7.38 8.69
CA LEU A 44 4.98 7.16 7.26
C LEU A 44 3.89 6.11 7.03
N LEU A 45 3.89 5.05 7.84
CA LEU A 45 2.92 3.98 7.76
C LEU A 45 1.49 4.46 8.05
N LEU A 46 1.31 5.22 9.13
CA LEU A 46 0.03 5.84 9.48
C LEU A 46 -0.45 6.80 8.40
N PHE A 47 0.46 7.59 7.83
CA PHE A 47 0.14 8.49 6.72
C PHE A 47 -0.34 7.73 5.48
N VAL A 48 0.38 6.68 5.07
CA VAL A 48 0.01 5.84 3.93
C VAL A 48 -1.32 5.14 4.18
N PHE A 49 -1.55 4.60 5.37
CA PHE A 49 -2.80 3.92 5.71
C PHE A 49 -4.01 4.84 5.75
N ASN A 50 -3.89 6.00 6.39
CA ASN A 50 -4.96 7.00 6.39
C ASN A 50 -5.26 7.47 4.96
N SER A 51 -4.21 7.68 4.15
CA SER A 51 -4.37 8.05 2.74
C SER A 51 -5.14 6.98 1.98
N VAL A 52 -4.72 5.71 2.10
CA VAL A 52 -5.33 4.56 1.42
C VAL A 52 -6.78 4.30 1.87
N GLN A 53 -7.12 4.55 3.13
CA GLN A 53 -8.46 4.28 3.64
C GLN A 53 -9.45 5.41 3.41
N ASN A 54 -9.02 6.66 3.59
CA ASN A 54 -9.94 7.80 3.76
C ASN A 54 -9.75 8.90 2.73
N CYS A 55 -8.64 8.93 1.99
CA CYS A 55 -8.33 10.03 1.07
C CYS A 55 -8.41 9.65 -0.41
N LEU A 56 -8.33 8.36 -0.74
CA LEU A 56 -8.36 7.91 -2.14
C LEU A 56 -9.80 7.53 -2.55
N PRO A 57 -10.32 8.08 -3.67
CA PRO A 57 -11.69 7.82 -4.13
C PRO A 57 -11.85 6.44 -4.82
N TYR A 58 -10.86 5.56 -4.73
CA TYR A 58 -10.83 4.26 -5.39
C TYR A 58 -10.65 3.10 -4.42
N ARG A 59 -11.28 1.96 -4.75
CA ARG A 59 -11.26 0.75 -3.92
C ARG A 59 -10.00 -0.08 -4.21
N ILE A 60 -9.10 -0.17 -3.23
CA ILE A 60 -7.96 -1.12 -3.27
C ILE A 60 -8.42 -2.46 -2.71
N LYS A 61 -8.35 -3.53 -3.51
CA LYS A 61 -8.73 -4.89 -3.12
C LYS A 61 -7.61 -5.59 -2.37
N GLU A 62 -6.41 -5.60 -2.93
CA GLU A 62 -5.26 -6.34 -2.39
C GLU A 62 -3.96 -5.59 -2.68
N ILE A 63 -2.97 -5.80 -1.82
CA ILE A 63 -1.61 -5.26 -1.97
C ILE A 63 -0.61 -6.41 -1.86
N HIS A 64 0.06 -6.73 -2.95
CA HIS A 64 1.06 -7.80 -3.04
C HIS A 64 2.46 -7.20 -3.08
N ALA A 65 3.31 -7.57 -2.13
CA ALA A 65 4.75 -7.32 -2.21
C ALA A 65 5.44 -8.57 -2.78
N VAL A 66 6.33 -8.39 -3.77
CA VAL A 66 7.06 -9.47 -4.45
C VAL A 66 8.56 -9.17 -4.38
N ASN A 67 9.40 -10.21 -4.35
CA ASN A 67 10.87 -10.12 -4.27
C ASN A 67 11.38 -9.38 -3.03
N GLU A 68 10.64 -9.41 -1.93
CA GLU A 68 11.03 -8.70 -0.72
C GLU A 68 12.28 -9.31 -0.05
N PRO A 69 13.21 -8.49 0.46
CA PRO A 69 14.31 -9.00 1.27
C PRO A 69 13.77 -9.60 2.57
N ARG A 70 14.44 -10.63 3.11
CA ARG A 70 14.00 -11.32 4.35
C ARG A 70 13.70 -10.37 5.52
N SER A 71 14.40 -9.24 5.61
CA SER A 71 14.18 -8.19 6.62
C SER A 71 12.81 -7.52 6.53
N PHE A 72 12.25 -7.39 5.33
CA PHE A 72 10.92 -6.82 5.10
C PHE A 72 9.83 -7.64 5.80
N ARG A 73 9.95 -8.98 5.76
CA ARG A 73 8.97 -9.88 6.39
C ARG A 73 8.91 -9.71 7.91
N THR A 74 10.05 -9.53 8.55
CA THR A 74 10.14 -9.30 10.01
C THR A 74 9.47 -7.98 10.39
N ILE A 75 9.75 -6.93 9.63
CA ILE A 75 9.17 -5.61 9.86
C ILE A 75 7.67 -5.61 9.58
N TYR A 76 7.24 -6.25 8.49
CA TYR A 76 5.82 -6.40 8.17
C TYR A 76 5.07 -7.14 9.28
N ASN A 77 5.63 -8.22 9.82
CA ASN A 77 5.03 -8.95 10.95
C ASN A 77 4.89 -8.08 12.20
N ALA A 78 5.90 -7.25 12.52
CA ALA A 78 5.80 -6.30 13.63
C ALA A 78 4.71 -5.25 13.40
N LEU A 79 4.63 -4.72 12.18
CA LEU A 79 3.65 -3.69 11.82
C LEU A 79 2.23 -4.23 11.67
N LYS A 80 2.04 -5.50 11.30
CA LYS A 80 0.72 -6.14 11.09
C LYS A 80 -0.24 -6.02 12.28
N HIS A 81 0.29 -5.83 13.49
CA HIS A 81 -0.51 -5.61 14.69
C HIS A 81 -1.07 -4.19 14.79
N ILE A 82 -0.39 -3.21 14.20
CA ILE A 82 -0.80 -1.80 14.12
C ILE A 82 -1.73 -1.58 12.93
N LEU A 83 -1.65 -2.43 11.90
CA LEU A 83 -2.53 -2.37 10.73
C LEU A 83 -4.00 -2.55 11.12
N ALA A 84 -4.84 -1.61 10.67
CA ALA A 84 -6.28 -1.69 10.82
C ALA A 84 -6.84 -2.98 10.19
N LYS A 85 -7.86 -3.57 10.81
CA LYS A 85 -8.49 -4.85 10.39
C LYS A 85 -8.87 -4.89 8.90
N LYS A 86 -9.25 -3.74 8.33
CA LYS A 86 -9.63 -3.59 6.91
C LYS A 86 -8.48 -3.84 5.93
N ILE A 87 -7.24 -3.54 6.30
CA ILE A 87 -6.05 -3.75 5.46
C ILE A 87 -5.40 -5.09 5.79
N ARG A 88 -5.49 -5.56 7.05
CA ARG A 88 -4.93 -6.86 7.44
C ARG A 88 -5.53 -8.06 6.67
N GLY A 89 -6.75 -7.92 6.17
CA GLY A 89 -7.43 -8.94 5.34
C GLY A 89 -7.35 -8.68 3.84
N ARG A 90 -6.51 -7.74 3.40
CA ARG A 90 -6.23 -7.37 2.00
C ARG A 90 -4.73 -7.50 1.73
#